data_AF-A0A9X6UCL9-F1
#
_entry.id   AF-A0A9X6UCL9-F1
#
_cell.length_a   1.000
_cell.length_b   1.000
_cell.length_c   1.000
_cell.angle_alpha   90.00
_cell.angle_beta   90.00
_cell.angle_gamma   90.00
#
_symmetry.space_group_name_H-M   'P 1'
#
loop_
_entity.id
_entity.type
_entity.pdbx_description
1 polymer ?
#
loop_
_entity_poly.entity_id
_entity_poly.type
_entity_poly.pdbx_seq_one_letter_code
_entity_poly.pdbx_strand_id
1 'polypeptide(L)'
;MRLTYEQLNMIKEKMGVDMLWSFSKMSTYLQCSWLYKLKYIDKIRLKGDNCYTHFGTVSHDVIQGLYDEVHTYEQMIDKFNDEVIKWQINDDPALKFNSDKERDGYIENLRHYFTHTEQIPYKVVNEKAVLAVFEGVKKYVFQGYIDSQYTDEDGIFYILDYKTSSKSGFTGKDLLKKAQQLMIYAVGINQFHKIPIDKIRLRYDMMKYCNVSFMQKNGKMKTTKAERSLWVAHISNQLRKDFEDVEKSIEKHQKEITKIEKKIKQKKTTPEMAEEYLAMIKIEEESINELEKFVFNPLEINEMMDTAMNNNTLENLPQFIQDKYTVENCYIDVELTEEIVEEFKAELVSVLDKIIAKTEEGNADEAFDRSRIDNSNSFYCNTLCDMKSKCKFYEEYKENSSMFIEKKVDQPSDEEIMAMFGLS
;
A
#
# COMPACT_ATOMS: atom_id res chain seq x y z
N MET A 1 16.79 -17.24 7.66
CA MET A 1 17.03 -18.52 6.94
C MET A 1 15.80 -19.41 7.09
N ARG A 2 15.31 -19.99 5.99
CA ARG A 2 14.11 -20.86 6.00
C ARG A 2 14.38 -22.22 6.63
N LEU A 3 13.36 -22.79 7.26
CA LEU A 3 13.43 -24.12 7.88
C LEU A 3 13.54 -25.21 6.81
N THR A 4 14.42 -26.18 7.08
CA THR A 4 14.60 -27.39 6.26
C THR A 4 13.42 -28.35 6.43
N TYR A 5 13.28 -29.30 5.51
CA TYR A 5 12.26 -30.34 5.59
C TYR A 5 12.35 -31.17 6.89
N GLU A 6 13.57 -31.51 7.32
CA GLU A 6 13.83 -32.23 8.57
C GLU A 6 13.36 -31.41 9.78
N GLN A 7 13.66 -30.11 9.82
CA GLN A 7 13.19 -29.22 10.89
C GLN A 7 11.67 -29.10 10.91
N LEU A 8 11.02 -29.02 9.75
CA LEU A 8 9.56 -28.96 9.66
C LEU A 8 8.91 -30.26 10.15
N ASN A 9 9.47 -31.43 9.83
CA ASN A 9 8.98 -32.70 10.34
C ASN A 9 9.21 -32.85 11.85
N MET A 10 10.36 -32.42 12.36
CA MET A 10 10.61 -32.37 13.79
C MET A 10 9.58 -31.49 14.52
N ILE A 11 9.18 -30.36 13.94
CA ILE A 11 8.13 -29.49 14.51
C ILE A 11 6.79 -30.22 14.55
N LYS A 12 6.40 -30.89 13.46
CA LYS A 12 5.16 -31.69 13.40
C LYS A 12 5.12 -32.77 14.48
N GLU A 13 6.19 -33.54 14.61
CA GLU A 13 6.32 -34.59 15.63
C GLU A 13 6.21 -34.01 17.04
N LYS A 14 6.98 -32.95 17.35
CA LYS A 14 6.95 -32.30 18.67
C LYS A 14 5.61 -31.66 18.99
N MET A 15 4.91 -31.13 17.98
CA MET A 15 3.61 -30.50 18.17
C MET A 15 2.44 -31.49 18.13
N GLY A 16 2.68 -32.75 17.75
CA GLY A 16 1.66 -33.78 17.64
C GLY A 16 0.66 -33.52 16.51
N VAL A 17 1.13 -33.04 15.35
CA VAL A 17 0.27 -32.74 14.19
C VAL A 17 0.84 -33.35 12.91
N ASP A 18 -0.03 -33.85 12.03
CA ASP A 18 0.39 -34.43 10.75
C ASP A 18 0.79 -33.37 9.72
N MET A 19 0.35 -32.12 9.94
CA MET A 19 0.45 -31.04 8.98
C MET A 19 0.71 -29.69 9.66
N LEU A 20 1.54 -28.87 9.00
CA LEU A 20 1.69 -27.45 9.32
C LEU A 20 0.85 -26.61 8.35
N TRP A 21 0.22 -25.58 8.88
CA TRP A 21 -0.54 -24.59 8.14
C TRP A 21 0.33 -23.40 7.76
N SER A 22 -0.03 -22.73 6.67
CA SER A 22 0.47 -21.41 6.33
C SER A 22 -0.72 -20.48 6.12
N PHE A 23 -0.52 -19.18 6.31
CA PHE A 23 -1.55 -18.21 5.98
C PHE A 23 -1.96 -18.30 4.51
N SER A 24 -0.98 -18.45 3.59
CA SER A 24 -1.24 -18.62 2.16
C SER A 24 -2.15 -19.81 1.84
N LYS A 25 -2.05 -20.90 2.61
CA LYS A 25 -2.90 -22.07 2.44
C LYS A 25 -4.35 -21.76 2.79
N MET A 26 -4.58 -21.16 3.95
CA MET A 26 -5.92 -20.75 4.36
C MET A 26 -6.49 -19.64 3.47
N SER A 27 -5.70 -18.62 3.15
CA SER A 27 -6.15 -17.50 2.32
C SER A 27 -6.53 -17.94 0.91
N THR A 28 -5.86 -18.97 0.36
CA THR A 28 -6.27 -19.59 -0.90
C THR A 28 -7.69 -20.17 -0.82
N TYR A 29 -8.07 -20.81 0.29
CA TYR A 29 -9.43 -21.32 0.49
C TYR A 29 -10.46 -20.18 0.54
N LEU A 30 -10.16 -19.13 1.32
CA LEU A 30 -11.03 -17.97 1.44
C LEU A 30 -11.22 -17.24 0.10
N GLN A 31 -10.16 -17.20 -0.72
CA GLN A 31 -10.20 -16.59 -2.03
C GLN A 31 -11.00 -17.43 -3.04
N CYS A 32 -10.76 -18.73 -3.09
CA CYS A 32 -11.40 -19.63 -4.03
C CYS A 32 -11.25 -21.08 -3.55
N SER A 33 -12.36 -21.68 -3.11
CA SER A 33 -12.39 -23.08 -2.66
C SER A 33 -11.85 -24.05 -3.73
N TRP A 34 -12.20 -23.85 -5.00
CA TRP A 34 -11.68 -24.66 -6.11
C TRP A 34 -10.16 -24.49 -6.31
N LEU A 35 -9.64 -23.27 -6.15
CA LEU A 35 -8.20 -23.02 -6.23
C LEU A 35 -7.45 -23.76 -5.10
N TYR A 36 -8.04 -23.78 -3.91
CA TYR A 36 -7.50 -24.54 -2.78
C TYR A 36 -7.41 -26.03 -3.10
N LYS A 37 -8.44 -26.60 -3.73
CA LYS A 37 -8.43 -27.98 -4.20
C LYS A 37 -7.24 -28.22 -5.14
N LEU A 38 -7.14 -27.45 -6.22
CA LEU A 38 -6.08 -27.62 -7.23
C LEU A 38 -4.68 -27.55 -6.60
N LYS A 39 -4.46 -26.59 -5.69
CA LYS A 39 -3.14 -26.34 -5.07
C LYS A 39 -2.78 -27.33 -3.95
N TYR A 40 -3.71 -27.60 -3.04
CA TYR A 40 -3.39 -28.26 -1.77
C TYR A 40 -3.97 -29.67 -1.64
N ILE A 41 -5.02 -30.00 -2.39
CA ILE A 41 -5.59 -31.35 -2.46
C ILE A 41 -4.98 -32.12 -3.64
N ASP A 42 -5.12 -31.58 -4.85
CA ASP A 42 -4.61 -32.20 -6.08
C ASP A 42 -3.09 -32.00 -6.25
N LYS A 43 -2.50 -31.07 -5.48
CA LYS A 43 -1.05 -30.74 -5.48
C LYS A 43 -0.51 -30.37 -6.87
N ILE A 44 -1.34 -29.73 -7.70
CA ILE A 44 -0.91 -29.22 -9.00
C ILE A 44 0.12 -28.12 -8.76
N ARG A 45 1.28 -28.24 -9.40
CA ARG A 45 2.34 -27.24 -9.37
C ARG A 45 2.45 -26.59 -10.73
N LEU A 46 2.27 -25.28 -10.77
CA LEU A 46 2.60 -24.48 -11.94
C LEU A 46 3.95 -23.79 -11.72
N LYS A 47 4.75 -23.72 -12.79
CA LYS A 47 5.98 -22.94 -12.84
C LYS A 47 5.64 -21.61 -13.52
N GLY A 48 6.03 -20.51 -12.89
CA GLY A 48 5.89 -19.16 -13.45
C GLY A 48 5.33 -18.20 -12.41
N ASP A 49 6.07 -17.13 -12.16
CA ASP A 49 5.58 -15.96 -11.43
C ASP A 49 4.96 -14.96 -12.42
N ASN A 50 4.27 -13.95 -11.89
CA ASN A 50 3.93 -12.74 -12.65
C ASN A 50 4.88 -11.60 -12.27
N CYS A 51 4.86 -10.50 -13.03
CA CYS A 51 5.71 -9.33 -12.80
C CYS A 51 5.62 -8.78 -11.36
N TYR A 52 4.42 -8.74 -10.77
CA TYR A 52 4.21 -8.19 -9.41
C TYR A 52 4.83 -9.08 -8.33
N THR A 53 4.70 -10.41 -8.46
CA THR A 53 5.34 -11.36 -7.53
C THR A 53 6.86 -11.31 -7.67
N HIS A 54 7.37 -11.23 -8.90
CA HIS A 54 8.80 -11.15 -9.18
C HIS A 54 9.42 -9.89 -8.56
N PHE A 55 8.91 -8.70 -8.89
CA PHE A 55 9.46 -7.45 -8.34
C PHE A 55 9.15 -7.27 -6.86
N GLY A 56 8.07 -7.86 -6.34
CA GLY A 56 7.86 -7.98 -4.90
C GLY A 56 9.01 -8.71 -4.22
N THR A 57 9.39 -9.88 -4.73
CA THR A 57 10.52 -10.67 -4.20
C THR A 57 11.84 -9.89 -4.29
N VAL A 58 12.16 -9.33 -5.45
CA VAL A 58 13.34 -8.47 -5.65
C VAL A 58 13.37 -7.33 -4.63
N SER A 59 12.20 -6.71 -4.37
CA SER A 59 12.14 -5.58 -3.45
C SER A 59 12.42 -5.98 -2.00
N HIS A 60 11.91 -7.14 -1.56
CA HIS A 60 12.22 -7.70 -0.24
C HIS A 60 13.71 -8.05 -0.14
N ASP A 61 14.28 -8.73 -1.14
CA ASP A 61 15.69 -9.13 -1.15
C ASP A 61 16.62 -7.90 -1.05
N VAL A 62 16.29 -6.81 -1.75
CA VAL A 62 17.08 -5.56 -1.68
C VAL A 62 16.95 -4.90 -0.30
N ILE A 63 15.76 -4.71 0.25
CA ILE A 63 15.62 -4.01 1.54
C ILE A 63 16.11 -4.87 2.72
N GLN A 64 15.88 -6.18 2.71
CA GLN A 64 16.37 -7.09 3.74
C GLN A 64 17.90 -7.22 3.66
N GLY A 65 18.47 -7.25 2.45
CA GLY A 65 19.91 -7.29 2.25
C GLY A 65 20.66 -6.06 2.81
N LEU A 66 20.00 -4.91 2.92
CA LEU A 66 20.55 -3.75 3.64
C LEU A 66 20.74 -4.09 5.13
N TYR A 67 19.69 -4.59 5.78
CA TYR A 67 19.70 -4.91 7.21
C TYR A 67 20.53 -6.14 7.57
N ASP A 68 20.71 -7.06 6.61
CA ASP A 68 21.59 -8.22 6.74
C ASP A 68 23.06 -7.89 6.35
N GLU A 69 23.40 -6.62 6.09
CA GLU A 69 24.73 -6.12 5.71
C GLU A 69 25.30 -6.76 4.42
N VAL A 70 24.42 -7.21 3.52
CA VAL A 70 24.78 -7.75 2.19
C VAL A 70 25.21 -6.64 1.22
N HIS A 71 24.61 -5.45 1.35
CA HIS A 71 24.95 -4.25 0.58
C HIS A 71 24.62 -2.99 1.39
N THR A 72 25.21 -1.86 1.01
CA THR A 72 24.96 -0.56 1.67
C THR A 72 23.67 0.09 1.15
N TYR A 73 23.25 1.18 1.82
CA TYR A 73 22.08 1.95 1.41
C TYR A 73 22.22 2.49 -0.02
N GLU A 74 23.37 3.08 -0.33
CA GLU A 74 23.67 3.67 -1.63
C GLU A 74 23.67 2.62 -2.75
N GLN A 75 23.96 1.36 -2.42
CA GLN A 75 23.98 0.25 -3.37
C GLN A 75 22.59 -0.32 -3.67
N MET A 76 21.55 -0.01 -2.88
CA MET A 76 20.22 -0.58 -3.07
C MET A 76 19.63 -0.26 -4.45
N ILE A 77 19.79 0.98 -4.92
CA ILE A 77 19.28 1.40 -6.22
C ILE A 77 19.98 0.65 -7.36
N ASP A 78 21.29 0.43 -7.26
CA ASP A 78 22.05 -0.33 -8.25
C ASP A 78 21.59 -1.79 -8.29
N LYS A 79 21.43 -2.42 -7.13
CA LYS A 79 20.91 -3.80 -7.02
C LYS A 79 19.53 -3.94 -7.65
N PHE A 80 18.63 -3.01 -7.36
CA PHE A 80 17.29 -3.02 -7.96
C PHE A 80 17.35 -2.84 -9.47
N ASN A 81 18.18 -1.90 -9.96
CA ASN A 81 18.33 -1.63 -11.39
C ASN A 81 18.94 -2.81 -12.15
N ASP A 82 19.89 -3.52 -11.56
CA ASP A 82 20.46 -4.74 -12.12
C ASP A 82 19.37 -5.80 -12.36
N GLU A 83 18.46 -6.00 -11.41
CA GLU A 83 17.33 -6.92 -11.57
C GLU A 83 16.34 -6.44 -12.62
N VAL A 84 16.08 -5.13 -12.72
CA VAL A 84 15.26 -4.56 -13.81
C VAL A 84 15.89 -4.84 -15.18
N ILE A 85 17.21 -4.67 -15.32
CA ILE A 85 17.94 -4.95 -16.57
C ILE A 85 17.88 -6.44 -16.90
N LYS A 86 18.11 -7.33 -15.92
CA LYS A 86 17.99 -8.79 -16.11
C LYS A 86 16.60 -9.17 -16.58
N TRP A 87 15.57 -8.61 -15.95
CA TRP A 87 14.17 -8.82 -16.35
C TRP A 87 13.90 -8.36 -17.79
N GLN A 88 14.39 -7.17 -18.17
CA GLN A 88 14.26 -6.64 -19.53
C GLN A 88 14.97 -7.50 -20.58
N ILE A 89 16.18 -7.99 -20.29
CA ILE A 89 16.95 -8.86 -21.19
C ILE A 89 16.28 -10.22 -21.35
N ASN A 90 15.73 -10.77 -20.28
CA ASN A 90 15.07 -12.07 -20.31
C ASN A 90 13.77 -12.05 -21.12
N ASP A 91 13.08 -10.89 -21.19
CA ASP A 91 11.82 -10.65 -21.93
C ASP A 91 10.78 -11.77 -21.77
N ASP A 92 10.67 -12.34 -20.57
CA ASP A 92 9.76 -13.45 -20.30
C ASP A 92 8.29 -12.99 -20.48
N PRO A 93 7.52 -13.61 -21.41
CA PRO A 93 6.11 -13.27 -21.60
C PRO A 93 5.25 -13.41 -20.34
N ALA A 94 5.60 -14.28 -19.40
CA ALA A 94 4.88 -14.47 -18.13
C ALA A 94 5.10 -13.30 -17.15
N LEU A 95 6.19 -12.54 -17.30
CA LEU A 95 6.58 -11.44 -16.44
C LEU A 95 6.30 -10.07 -17.06
N LYS A 96 5.41 -9.97 -18.05
CA LYS A 96 5.02 -8.68 -18.63
C LYS A 96 3.97 -7.97 -17.79
N PHE A 97 4.10 -6.64 -17.68
CA PHE A 97 3.03 -5.78 -17.17
C PHE A 97 1.91 -5.66 -18.18
N ASN A 98 0.71 -5.23 -17.75
CA ASN A 98 -0.42 -5.08 -18.66
C ASN A 98 -0.27 -3.89 -19.61
N SER A 99 0.54 -2.90 -19.22
CA SER A 99 0.84 -1.72 -20.05
C SER A 99 2.19 -1.11 -19.68
N ASP A 100 2.80 -0.37 -20.62
CA ASP A 100 4.03 0.38 -20.36
C ASP A 100 3.85 1.42 -19.26
N LYS A 101 2.70 2.10 -19.22
CA LYS A 101 2.37 3.05 -18.14
C LYS A 101 2.38 2.39 -16.77
N GLU A 102 1.82 1.19 -16.66
CA GLU A 102 1.81 0.44 -15.39
C GLU A 102 3.22 -0.01 -15.01
N ARG A 103 4.00 -0.52 -15.97
CA ARG A 103 5.42 -0.86 -15.78
C ARG A 103 6.19 0.34 -15.24
N ASP A 104 6.17 1.45 -15.96
CA ASP A 104 6.98 2.63 -15.67
C ASP A 104 6.59 3.20 -14.30
N GLY A 105 5.29 3.37 -14.05
CA GLY A 105 4.82 3.80 -12.72
C GLY A 105 5.24 2.84 -11.60
N TYR A 106 5.17 1.53 -11.81
CA TYR A 106 5.56 0.56 -10.79
C TYR A 106 7.07 0.60 -10.49
N ILE A 107 7.90 0.58 -11.53
CA ILE A 107 9.37 0.57 -11.42
C ILE A 107 9.88 1.91 -10.86
N GLU A 108 9.38 3.04 -11.34
CA GLU A 108 9.84 4.36 -10.86
C GLU A 108 9.46 4.62 -9.40
N ASN A 109 8.30 4.11 -8.95
CA ASN A 109 7.94 4.15 -7.53
C ASN A 109 8.96 3.39 -6.65
N LEU A 110 9.43 2.23 -7.11
CA LEU A 110 10.42 1.42 -6.39
C LEU A 110 11.83 2.02 -6.48
N ARG A 111 12.23 2.59 -7.61
CA ARG A 111 13.48 3.35 -7.73
C ARG A 111 13.51 4.50 -6.73
N HIS A 112 12.41 5.27 -6.64
CA HIS A 112 12.29 6.32 -5.63
C HIS A 112 12.35 5.75 -4.20
N TYR A 113 11.72 4.60 -3.93
CA TYR A 113 11.84 3.95 -2.62
C TYR A 113 13.31 3.68 -2.25
N PHE A 114 14.07 3.01 -3.12
CA PHE A 114 15.46 2.61 -2.84
C PHE A 114 16.47 3.78 -2.81
N THR A 115 16.03 4.99 -3.13
CA THR A 115 16.87 6.20 -3.09
C THR A 115 16.50 7.16 -1.96
N HIS A 116 15.29 7.03 -1.38
CA HIS A 116 14.75 8.00 -0.42
C HIS A 116 14.12 7.36 0.82
N THR A 117 14.09 6.03 0.92
CA THR A 117 13.49 5.36 2.09
C THR A 117 14.29 5.65 3.36
N GLU A 118 13.62 5.92 4.46
CA GLU A 118 14.26 6.07 5.77
C GLU A 118 14.62 4.71 6.36
N GLN A 119 15.81 4.59 6.93
CA GLN A 119 16.25 3.36 7.58
C GLN A 119 15.61 3.23 8.97
N ILE A 120 15.28 1.99 9.35
CA ILE A 120 14.84 1.69 10.71
C ILE A 120 16.05 1.85 11.64
N PRO A 121 16.01 2.76 12.64
CA PRO A 121 17.17 3.07 13.48
C PRO A 121 17.40 2.03 14.61
N TYR A 122 16.86 0.83 14.44
CA TYR A 122 16.88 -0.25 15.42
C TYR A 122 17.48 -1.52 14.81
N LYS A 123 17.86 -2.47 15.66
CA LYS A 123 18.32 -3.78 15.17
C LYS A 123 17.16 -4.54 14.54
N VAL A 124 17.22 -4.69 13.22
CA VAL A 124 16.28 -5.48 12.43
C VAL A 124 16.74 -6.94 12.33
N VAL A 125 15.79 -7.86 12.37
CA VAL A 125 16.02 -9.29 12.09
C VAL A 125 15.06 -9.74 11.00
N ASN A 126 15.60 -10.24 9.90
CA ASN A 126 14.83 -10.66 8.73
C ASN A 126 14.50 -12.16 8.72
N GLU A 127 13.43 -12.52 8.01
CA GLU A 127 13.05 -13.89 7.67
C GLU A 127 13.03 -14.86 8.87
N LYS A 128 12.58 -14.37 10.03
CA LYS A 128 12.53 -15.18 11.25
C LYS A 128 11.31 -16.10 11.21
N ALA A 129 11.56 -17.39 11.39
CA ALA A 129 10.49 -18.38 11.49
C ALA A 129 9.63 -18.13 12.74
N VAL A 130 8.31 -18.18 12.56
CA VAL A 130 7.32 -18.05 13.63
C VAL A 130 6.36 -19.22 13.60
N LEU A 131 5.97 -19.69 14.79
CA LEU A 131 4.96 -20.72 14.98
C LEU A 131 3.79 -20.13 15.76
N ALA A 132 2.57 -20.53 15.43
CA ALA A 132 1.37 -20.19 16.18
C ALA A 132 0.46 -21.41 16.29
N VAL A 133 -0.15 -21.60 17.46
CA VAL A 133 -1.01 -22.75 17.73
C VAL A 133 -2.44 -22.27 17.96
N PHE A 134 -3.39 -22.95 17.34
CA PHE A 134 -4.82 -22.73 17.52
C PHE A 134 -5.51 -24.06 17.79
N GLU A 135 -6.51 -24.05 18.67
CA GLU A 135 -7.26 -25.24 19.05
C GLU A 135 -8.67 -25.16 18.43
N GLY A 136 -9.02 -26.14 17.61
CA GLY A 136 -10.35 -26.30 17.00
C GLY A 136 -10.80 -27.76 17.06
N VAL A 137 -11.46 -28.27 16.01
CA VAL A 137 -11.75 -29.72 15.94
C VAL A 137 -10.49 -30.57 15.91
N LYS A 138 -9.38 -29.97 15.48
CA LYS A 138 -8.01 -30.49 15.59
C LYS A 138 -7.09 -29.37 16.08
N LYS A 139 -5.89 -29.75 16.52
CA LYS A 139 -4.82 -28.81 16.79
C LYS A 139 -4.24 -28.28 15.48
N TYR A 140 -4.22 -26.96 15.30
CA TYR A 140 -3.68 -26.31 14.12
C TYR A 140 -2.39 -25.58 14.46
N VAL A 141 -1.31 -25.94 13.77
CA VAL A 141 0.00 -25.29 13.93
C VAL A 141 0.33 -24.55 12.66
N PHE A 142 0.37 -23.23 12.74
CA PHE A 142 0.85 -22.38 11.65
C PHE A 142 2.37 -22.24 11.73
N GLN A 143 3.00 -22.23 10.56
CA GLN A 143 4.39 -21.85 10.36
C GLN A 143 4.45 -20.75 9.30
N GLY A 144 5.19 -19.69 9.61
CA GLY A 144 5.46 -18.58 8.69
C GLY A 144 6.84 -17.99 8.90
N TYR A 145 7.11 -16.93 8.15
CA TYR A 145 8.32 -16.12 8.25
C TYR A 145 7.87 -14.67 8.36
N ILE A 146 8.44 -13.94 9.32
CA ILE A 146 8.25 -12.50 9.45
C ILE A 146 9.29 -11.85 8.53
N ASP A 147 8.88 -10.98 7.60
CA ASP A 147 9.79 -10.31 6.68
C ASP A 147 10.90 -9.59 7.46
N SER A 148 10.49 -8.72 8.39
CA SER A 148 11.38 -8.02 9.31
C SER A 148 10.73 -7.81 10.67
N GLN A 149 11.53 -7.90 11.73
CA GLN A 149 11.09 -7.56 13.08
C GLN A 149 12.14 -6.74 13.82
N TYR A 150 11.67 -5.82 14.66
CA TYR A 150 12.52 -5.00 15.52
C TYR A 150 11.74 -4.56 16.76
N THR A 151 12.44 -4.00 17.74
CA THR A 151 11.83 -3.43 18.95
C THR A 151 12.32 -2.00 19.09
N ASP A 152 11.40 -1.07 19.33
CA ASP A 152 11.73 0.34 19.53
C ASP A 152 12.17 0.63 20.98
N GLU A 153 12.48 1.90 21.26
CA GLU A 153 12.89 2.38 22.58
C GLU A 153 11.82 2.23 23.68
N ASP A 154 10.54 2.19 23.31
CA ASP A 154 9.39 2.01 24.20
C ASP A 154 9.07 0.52 24.48
N GLY A 155 9.87 -0.38 23.90
CA GLY A 155 9.70 -1.82 24.00
C GLY A 155 8.52 -2.37 23.19
N ILE A 156 8.05 -1.64 22.17
CA ILE A 156 7.04 -2.12 21.22
C ILE A 156 7.73 -3.01 20.19
N PHE A 157 7.22 -4.23 20.05
CA PHE A 157 7.71 -5.21 19.09
C PHE A 157 6.97 -5.06 17.75
N TYR A 158 7.70 -4.70 16.71
CA TYR A 158 7.14 -4.55 15.36
C TYR A 158 7.29 -5.84 14.57
N ILE A 159 6.18 -6.29 14.00
CA ILE A 159 6.15 -7.26 12.91
C ILE A 159 5.93 -6.45 11.64
N LEU A 160 7.00 -6.26 10.88
CA LEU A 160 7.01 -5.47 9.66
C LEU A 160 6.93 -6.37 8.44
N ASP A 161 6.10 -5.95 7.49
CA ASP A 161 5.92 -6.62 6.21
C ASP A 161 5.98 -5.58 5.07
N TYR A 162 6.77 -5.88 4.05
CA TYR A 162 6.98 -4.98 2.91
C TYR A 162 5.90 -5.22 1.86
N LYS A 163 5.38 -4.14 1.28
CA LYS A 163 4.30 -4.20 0.29
C LYS A 163 4.57 -3.30 -0.90
N THR A 164 4.81 -3.95 -2.04
CA THR A 164 4.87 -3.31 -3.36
C THR A 164 3.49 -3.21 -4.05
N SER A 165 2.42 -3.63 -3.35
CA SER A 165 1.04 -3.57 -3.86
C SER A 165 0.42 -2.17 -3.72
N SER A 166 -0.76 -1.97 -4.33
CA SER A 166 -1.57 -0.77 -4.11
C SER A 166 -2.01 -0.65 -2.64
N LYS A 167 -2.13 0.58 -2.13
CA LYS A 167 -2.69 0.88 -0.80
C LYS A 167 -4.19 0.60 -0.66
N SER A 168 -4.87 0.18 -1.73
CA SER A 168 -6.28 -0.20 -1.68
C SER A 168 -6.52 -1.34 -0.69
N GLY A 169 -7.50 -1.18 0.20
CA GLY A 169 -7.82 -2.15 1.26
C GLY A 169 -6.96 -2.04 2.52
N PHE A 170 -5.95 -1.15 2.56
CA PHE A 170 -5.18 -0.88 3.78
C PHE A 170 -5.81 0.23 4.64
N THR A 171 -7.12 0.17 4.82
CA THR A 171 -7.90 1.14 5.60
C THR A 171 -9.10 0.48 6.27
N GLY A 172 -9.46 0.92 7.47
CA GLY A 172 -10.68 0.50 8.16
C GLY A 172 -10.77 -1.02 8.35
N LYS A 173 -11.97 -1.59 8.14
CA LYS A 173 -12.21 -3.04 8.33
C LYS A 173 -11.41 -3.93 7.38
N ASP A 174 -11.10 -3.45 6.18
CA ASP A 174 -10.32 -4.24 5.23
C ASP A 174 -8.84 -4.34 5.62
N LEU A 175 -8.33 -3.38 6.41
CA LEU A 175 -6.98 -3.45 6.97
C LEU A 175 -6.83 -4.66 7.90
N LEU A 176 -7.82 -4.93 8.77
CA LEU A 176 -7.80 -6.11 9.64
C LEU A 176 -7.81 -7.41 8.83
N LYS A 177 -8.59 -7.48 7.75
CA LYS A 177 -8.58 -8.62 6.83
C LYS A 177 -7.22 -8.84 6.17
N LYS A 178 -6.53 -7.76 5.78
CA LYS A 178 -5.15 -7.82 5.26
C LYS A 178 -4.16 -8.24 6.33
N ALA A 179 -4.38 -7.79 7.57
CA ALA A 179 -3.54 -8.06 8.74
C ALA A 179 -3.58 -9.50 9.24
N GLN A 180 -4.55 -10.33 8.83
CA GLN A 180 -4.73 -11.69 9.33
C GLN A 180 -3.44 -12.53 9.33
N GLN A 181 -2.59 -12.41 8.30
CA GLN A 181 -1.29 -13.08 8.28
C GLN A 181 -0.39 -12.66 9.46
N LEU A 182 -0.24 -11.35 9.65
CA LEU A 182 0.58 -10.76 10.69
C LEU A 182 -0.04 -10.98 12.09
N MET A 183 -1.36 -11.07 12.18
CA MET A 183 -2.07 -11.43 13.42
C MET A 183 -1.76 -12.87 13.85
N ILE A 184 -1.64 -13.82 12.91
CA ILE A 184 -1.15 -15.19 13.23
C ILE A 184 0.24 -15.10 13.83
N TYR A 185 1.11 -14.27 13.26
CA TYR A 185 2.47 -14.09 13.76
C TYR A 185 2.48 -13.46 15.15
N ALA A 186 1.66 -12.43 15.40
CA ALA A 186 1.50 -11.82 16.72
C ALA A 186 1.02 -12.82 17.78
N VAL A 187 0.03 -13.66 17.44
CA VAL A 187 -0.43 -14.75 18.33
C VAL A 187 0.73 -15.70 18.64
N GLY A 188 1.51 -16.09 17.64
CA GLY A 188 2.70 -16.93 17.84
C GLY A 188 3.76 -16.29 18.74
N ILE A 189 4.05 -15.01 18.52
CA ILE A 189 4.97 -14.22 19.34
C ILE A 189 4.49 -14.15 20.79
N ASN A 190 3.21 -13.88 21.01
CA ASN A 190 2.62 -13.89 22.35
C ASN A 190 2.72 -15.26 23.03
N GLN A 191 2.39 -16.33 22.31
CA GLN A 191 2.41 -17.70 22.84
C GLN A 191 3.81 -18.19 23.22
N PHE A 192 4.79 -18.01 22.34
CA PHE A 192 6.11 -18.63 22.48
C PHE A 192 7.19 -17.69 23.04
N HIS A 193 7.05 -16.38 22.81
CA HIS A 193 8.00 -15.37 23.29
C HIS A 193 7.47 -14.53 24.45
N LYS A 194 6.19 -14.71 24.84
CA LYS A 194 5.56 -14.06 26.00
C LYS A 194 5.54 -12.53 25.93
N ILE A 195 5.54 -11.97 24.71
CA ILE A 195 5.32 -10.54 24.50
C ILE A 195 3.80 -10.28 24.55
N PRO A 196 3.33 -9.37 25.41
CA PRO A 196 1.92 -8.97 25.47
C PRO A 196 1.39 -8.45 24.12
N ILE A 197 0.10 -8.71 23.80
CA ILE A 197 -0.49 -8.32 22.51
C ILE A 197 -0.47 -6.80 22.31
N ASP A 198 -0.74 -6.03 23.36
CA ASP A 198 -0.69 -4.56 23.36
C ASP A 198 0.73 -3.98 23.15
N LYS A 199 1.75 -4.83 23.33
CA LYS A 199 3.15 -4.52 23.02
C LYS A 199 3.60 -5.02 21.64
N ILE A 200 2.70 -5.56 20.83
CA ILE A 200 2.99 -5.98 19.45
C ILE A 200 2.30 -5.02 18.48
N ARG A 201 3.07 -4.44 17.56
CA ARG A 201 2.56 -3.60 16.48
C ARG A 201 2.76 -4.31 15.15
N LEU A 202 1.71 -4.39 14.34
CA LEU A 202 1.84 -4.85 12.96
C LEU A 202 2.07 -3.63 12.08
N ARG A 203 3.06 -3.69 11.18
CA ARG A 203 3.41 -2.57 10.32
C ARG A 203 3.54 -3.04 8.87
N TYR A 204 2.89 -2.31 7.97
CA TYR A 204 3.14 -2.44 6.54
C TYR A 204 4.00 -1.28 6.06
N ASP A 205 5.10 -1.59 5.37
CA ASP A 205 5.83 -0.60 4.57
C ASP A 205 5.33 -0.61 3.13
N MET A 206 4.52 0.40 2.79
CA MET A 206 3.93 0.54 1.47
C MET A 206 4.95 1.16 0.51
N MET A 207 5.82 0.34 -0.06
CA MET A 207 7.00 0.78 -0.83
C MET A 207 6.65 1.69 -2.01
N LYS A 208 5.48 1.52 -2.63
CA LYS A 208 5.01 2.36 -3.74
C LYS A 208 4.57 3.78 -3.33
N TYR A 209 4.41 4.04 -2.04
CA TYR A 209 3.82 5.27 -1.53
C TYR A 209 4.74 5.96 -0.52
N CYS A 210 4.61 7.27 -0.41
CA CYS A 210 5.18 8.07 0.66
C CYS A 210 4.07 8.85 1.38
N ASN A 211 4.33 9.21 2.63
CA ASN A 211 3.51 10.15 3.38
C ASN A 211 4.05 11.56 3.14
N VAL A 212 3.18 12.46 2.69
CA VAL A 212 3.48 13.88 2.54
C VAL A 212 2.68 14.65 3.58
N SER A 213 3.38 15.27 4.52
CA SER A 213 2.83 15.91 5.70
C SER A 213 3.02 17.42 5.62
N PHE A 214 1.98 18.20 5.95
CA PHE A 214 2.04 19.67 5.98
C PHE A 214 1.04 20.25 6.98
N MET A 215 1.34 21.45 7.51
CA MET A 215 0.45 22.17 8.42
C MET A 215 -0.71 22.83 7.67
N GLN A 216 -1.93 22.56 8.12
CA GLN A 216 -3.11 23.26 7.63
C GLN A 216 -3.29 24.61 8.34
N LYS A 217 -4.08 25.52 7.72
CA LYS A 217 -4.44 26.82 8.30
C LYS A 217 -5.07 26.77 9.70
N ASN A 218 -5.67 25.64 10.07
CA ASN A 218 -6.26 25.42 11.39
C ASN A 218 -5.23 24.95 12.45
N GLY A 219 -3.94 24.92 12.10
CA GLY A 219 -2.87 24.46 12.98
C GLY A 219 -2.78 22.94 13.13
N LYS A 220 -3.56 22.16 12.38
CA LYS A 220 -3.46 20.69 12.40
C LYS A 220 -2.53 20.19 11.30
N MET A 221 -1.69 19.23 11.64
CA MET A 221 -0.93 18.47 10.65
C MET A 221 -1.88 17.64 9.80
N LYS A 222 -1.70 17.70 8.47
CA LYS A 222 -2.37 16.84 7.52
C LYS A 222 -1.32 16.00 6.81
N THR A 223 -1.54 14.69 6.78
CA THR A 223 -0.72 13.74 6.03
C THR A 223 -1.54 13.15 4.90
N THR A 224 -0.97 13.13 3.69
CA THR A 224 -1.56 12.47 2.52
C THR A 224 -0.63 11.39 2.00
N LYS A 225 -1.19 10.28 1.50
CA LYS A 225 -0.45 9.18 0.89
C LYS A 225 -0.38 9.40 -0.62
N ALA A 226 0.80 9.59 -1.16
CA ALA A 226 1.04 9.81 -2.59
C ALA A 226 1.87 8.67 -3.19
N GLU A 227 1.71 8.38 -4.49
CA GLU A 227 2.66 7.51 -5.19
C GLU A 227 4.02 8.20 -5.23
N ARG A 228 5.09 7.46 -4.91
CA ARG A 228 6.44 8.02 -4.76
C ARG A 228 6.93 8.72 -6.02
N SER A 229 6.69 8.18 -7.21
CA SER A 229 7.17 8.78 -8.46
C SER A 229 6.41 10.05 -8.87
N LEU A 230 5.31 10.40 -8.19
CA LEU A 230 4.41 11.50 -8.56
C LEU A 230 3.94 12.29 -7.33
N TRP A 231 4.72 12.30 -6.24
CA TRP A 231 4.26 12.88 -4.98
C TRP A 231 4.14 14.40 -5.06
N VAL A 232 5.02 15.08 -5.81
CA VAL A 232 4.93 16.53 -6.03
C VAL A 232 3.70 16.88 -6.88
N ALA A 233 3.45 16.12 -7.94
CA ALA A 233 2.26 16.29 -8.77
C ALA A 233 0.97 16.09 -7.95
N HIS A 234 0.96 15.12 -7.03
CA HIS A 234 -0.15 14.86 -6.11
C HIS A 234 -0.46 16.05 -5.17
N ILE A 235 0.55 16.78 -4.71
CA ILE A 235 0.37 17.96 -3.84
C ILE A 235 0.36 19.30 -4.59
N SER A 236 0.44 19.31 -5.92
CA SER A 236 0.56 20.52 -6.75
C SER A 236 -0.49 21.60 -6.45
N ASN A 237 -1.75 21.21 -6.28
CA ASN A 237 -2.83 22.13 -5.92
C ASN A 237 -2.65 22.77 -4.54
N GLN A 238 -2.02 22.07 -3.60
CA GLN A 238 -1.71 22.64 -2.29
C GLN A 238 -0.52 23.60 -2.39
N LEU A 239 0.53 23.25 -3.12
CA LEU A 239 1.68 24.13 -3.36
C LEU A 239 1.24 25.47 -3.98
N ARG A 240 0.34 25.44 -4.98
CA ARG A 240 -0.21 26.67 -5.58
C ARG A 240 -0.97 27.54 -4.57
N LYS A 241 -1.76 26.93 -3.69
CA LYS A 241 -2.46 27.66 -2.62
C LYS A 241 -1.48 28.31 -1.65
N ASP A 242 -0.36 27.65 -1.38
CA ASP A 242 0.65 28.16 -0.46
C ASP A 242 1.37 29.40 -0.99
N PHE A 243 1.50 29.54 -2.32
CA PHE A 243 1.92 30.79 -2.97
C PHE A 243 0.82 31.88 -2.88
N GLU A 244 -0.43 31.54 -3.26
CA GLU A 244 -1.56 32.48 -3.19
C GLU A 244 -1.83 33.00 -1.77
N ASP A 245 -1.49 32.21 -0.75
CA ASP A 245 -1.70 32.57 0.65
C ASP A 245 -0.79 33.70 1.12
N VAL A 246 0.34 33.95 0.44
CA VAL A 246 1.20 35.12 0.69
C VAL A 246 0.42 36.40 0.33
N GLU A 247 -0.11 36.47 -0.88
CA GLU A 247 -0.90 37.63 -1.34
C GLU A 247 -2.15 37.85 -0.49
N LYS A 248 -2.87 36.77 -0.14
CA LYS A 248 -4.04 36.86 0.76
C LYS A 248 -3.68 37.36 2.16
N SER A 249 -2.47 37.06 2.63
CA SER A 249 -1.97 37.56 3.92
C SER A 249 -1.65 39.05 3.83
N ILE A 250 -1.02 39.51 2.75
CA ILE A 250 -0.79 40.93 2.48
C ILE A 250 -2.11 41.71 2.44
N GLU A 251 -3.12 41.23 1.70
CA GLU A 251 -4.44 41.87 1.68
C GLU A 251 -5.08 41.99 3.06
N LYS A 252 -4.86 41.01 3.93
CA LYS A 252 -5.41 41.00 5.30
C LYS A 252 -4.76 42.09 6.15
N HIS A 253 -3.43 42.23 6.09
CA HIS A 253 -2.70 43.30 6.76
C HIS A 253 -3.14 44.69 6.24
N GLN A 254 -3.29 44.84 4.91
CA GLN A 254 -3.80 46.08 4.30
C GLN A 254 -5.22 46.46 4.78
N LYS A 255 -6.11 45.46 4.92
CA LYS A 255 -7.46 45.66 5.47
C LYS A 255 -7.43 46.08 6.94
N GLU A 256 -6.51 45.55 7.74
CA GLU A 256 -6.35 45.93 9.15
C GLU A 256 -5.79 47.35 9.29
N ILE A 257 -4.78 47.73 8.48
CA ILE A 257 -4.29 49.12 8.38
C ILE A 257 -5.46 50.07 8.09
N THR A 258 -6.25 49.79 7.05
CA THR A 258 -7.42 50.60 6.67
C THR A 258 -8.42 50.76 7.83
N LYS A 259 -8.57 49.72 8.66
CA LYS A 259 -9.45 49.72 9.83
C LYS A 259 -8.86 50.54 10.98
N ILE A 260 -7.56 50.47 11.22
CA ILE A 260 -6.85 51.28 12.22
C ILE A 260 -6.88 52.77 11.82
N GLU A 261 -6.63 53.09 10.57
CA GLU A 261 -6.74 54.47 10.04
C GLU A 261 -8.15 55.06 10.26
N LYS A 262 -9.20 54.25 10.09
CA LYS A 262 -10.58 54.66 10.39
C LYS A 262 -10.80 54.95 11.88
N LYS A 263 -10.09 54.27 12.80
CA LYS A 263 -10.16 54.55 14.25
C LYS A 263 -9.49 55.87 14.59
N ILE A 264 -8.35 56.19 13.97
CA ILE A 264 -7.64 57.47 14.17
C ILE A 264 -8.56 58.66 13.86
N LYS A 265 -9.37 58.57 12.80
CA LYS A 265 -10.28 59.65 12.34
C LYS A 265 -11.54 59.84 13.21
N GLN A 266 -11.74 59.06 14.28
CA GLN A 266 -12.93 59.16 15.12
C GLN A 266 -12.83 60.31 16.13
N LYS A 267 -13.93 61.03 16.34
CA LYS A 267 -13.99 62.20 17.27
C LYS A 267 -13.59 61.90 18.72
N LYS A 268 -13.62 60.63 19.13
CA LYS A 268 -13.32 60.17 20.49
C LYS A 268 -11.84 59.79 20.69
N THR A 269 -11.02 59.84 19.64
CA THR A 269 -9.62 59.42 19.69
C THR A 269 -8.76 60.54 20.28
N THR A 270 -8.02 60.25 21.35
CA THR A 270 -7.07 61.19 21.97
C THR A 270 -5.74 61.19 21.21
N PRO A 271 -4.87 62.21 21.41
CA PRO A 271 -3.54 62.23 20.81
C PRO A 271 -2.67 61.01 21.18
N GLU A 272 -2.74 60.57 22.44
CA GLU A 272 -2.04 59.37 22.94
C GLU A 272 -2.54 58.10 22.23
N MET A 273 -3.85 57.92 22.09
CA MET A 273 -4.43 56.79 21.34
C MET A 273 -4.06 56.82 19.85
N ALA A 274 -3.92 58.00 19.26
CA ALA A 274 -3.50 58.14 17.86
C ALA A 274 -2.05 57.70 17.66
N GLU A 275 -1.16 58.01 18.61
CA GLU A 275 0.24 57.55 18.60
C GLU A 275 0.33 56.03 18.71
N GLU A 276 -0.46 55.40 19.59
CA GLU A 276 -0.57 53.94 19.68
C GLU A 276 -1.05 53.31 18.37
N TYR A 277 -2.08 53.88 17.73
CA TYR A 277 -2.58 53.38 16.45
C TYR A 277 -1.56 53.53 15.31
N LEU A 278 -0.78 54.60 15.29
CA LEU A 278 0.30 54.76 14.32
C LEU A 278 1.40 53.72 14.51
N ALA A 279 1.74 53.39 15.77
CA ALA A 279 2.66 52.30 16.07
C ALA A 279 2.12 50.95 15.58
N MET A 280 0.82 50.68 15.77
CA MET A 280 0.18 49.46 15.24
C MET A 280 0.22 49.40 13.71
N ILE A 281 -0.05 50.51 13.01
CA ILE A 281 0.04 50.55 11.53
C ILE A 281 1.46 50.22 11.08
N LYS A 282 2.48 50.78 11.72
CA LYS A 282 3.88 50.51 11.38
C LYS A 282 4.23 49.03 11.50
N ILE A 283 3.72 48.34 12.52
CA ILE A 283 3.92 46.89 12.67
C ILE A 283 3.27 46.09 11.52
N GLU A 284 2.07 46.49 11.10
CA GLU A 284 1.38 45.86 9.97
C GLU A 284 2.11 46.14 8.63
N GLU A 285 2.63 47.36 8.43
CA GLU A 285 3.45 47.72 7.26
C GLU A 285 4.78 46.95 7.21
N GLU A 286 5.46 46.80 8.34
CA GLU A 286 6.66 45.96 8.45
C GLU A 286 6.34 44.49 8.10
N SER A 287 5.18 43.99 8.53
CA SER A 287 4.72 42.62 8.18
C SER A 287 4.46 42.48 6.67
N ILE A 288 3.86 43.48 6.02
CA ILE A 288 3.66 43.50 4.57
C ILE A 288 5.00 43.48 3.83
N ASN A 289 5.94 44.35 4.22
CA ASN A 289 7.26 44.43 3.58
C ASN A 289 8.03 43.11 3.64
N GLU A 290 7.88 42.33 4.72
CA GLU A 290 8.47 40.99 4.81
C GLU A 290 7.77 39.98 3.88
N LEU A 291 6.44 40.05 3.77
CA LEU A 291 5.66 39.15 2.90
C LEU A 291 5.87 39.44 1.41
N GLU A 292 6.04 40.71 1.03
CA GLU A 292 6.26 41.13 -0.36
C GLU A 292 7.50 40.46 -0.99
N LYS A 293 8.50 40.09 -0.18
CA LYS A 293 9.68 39.33 -0.62
C LYS A 293 9.34 37.93 -1.16
N PHE A 294 8.15 37.41 -0.85
CA PHE A 294 7.66 36.10 -1.23
C PHE A 294 6.51 36.15 -2.24
N VAL A 295 6.27 37.31 -2.86
CA VAL A 295 5.31 37.45 -3.95
C VAL A 295 6.01 37.15 -5.26
N PHE A 296 5.49 36.14 -5.97
CA PHE A 296 6.00 35.70 -7.27
C PHE A 296 4.92 35.90 -8.30
N ASN A 297 5.30 36.19 -9.55
CA ASN A 297 4.30 36.33 -10.59
C ASN A 297 3.76 34.94 -11.03
N PRO A 298 2.55 34.87 -11.61
CA PRO A 298 1.96 33.59 -11.99
C PRO A 298 2.77 32.76 -13.00
N LEU A 299 3.56 33.39 -13.86
CA LEU A 299 4.39 32.69 -14.84
C LEU A 299 5.57 31.99 -14.15
N GLU A 300 6.29 32.70 -13.29
CA GLU A 300 7.36 32.14 -12.46
C GLU A 300 6.87 30.97 -11.60
N ILE A 301 5.70 31.11 -10.98
CA ILE A 301 5.10 30.03 -10.19
C ILE A 301 4.85 28.81 -11.09
N ASN A 302 4.30 28.99 -12.29
CA ASN A 302 4.06 27.87 -13.20
C ASN A 302 5.36 27.17 -13.62
N GLU A 303 6.38 27.92 -14.00
CA GLU A 303 7.68 27.35 -14.39
C GLU A 303 8.34 26.57 -13.24
N MET A 304 8.32 27.14 -12.02
CA MET A 304 8.80 26.46 -10.81
C MET A 304 8.00 25.19 -10.52
N MET A 305 6.67 25.26 -10.60
CA MET A 305 5.80 24.11 -10.36
C MET A 305 6.01 22.99 -11.38
N ASP A 306 6.15 23.32 -12.66
CA ASP A 306 6.37 22.33 -13.73
C ASP A 306 7.72 21.64 -13.54
N THR A 307 8.77 22.41 -13.20
CA THR A 307 10.10 21.86 -12.89
C THR A 307 10.04 20.93 -11.67
N ALA A 308 9.35 21.35 -10.60
CA ALA A 308 9.20 20.57 -9.38
C ALA A 308 8.46 19.25 -9.64
N MET A 309 7.39 19.27 -10.44
CA MET A 309 6.62 18.08 -10.79
C MET A 309 7.40 17.12 -11.69
N ASN A 310 8.14 17.64 -12.68
CA ASN A 310 8.91 16.82 -13.61
C ASN A 310 10.10 16.14 -12.92
N ASN A 311 10.77 16.84 -12.00
CA ASN A 311 11.89 16.29 -11.23
C ASN A 311 11.43 15.58 -9.95
N ASN A 312 10.14 15.64 -9.62
CA ASN A 312 9.52 15.08 -8.42
C ASN A 312 10.27 15.47 -7.12
N THR A 313 10.65 16.74 -7.02
CA THR A 313 11.35 17.36 -5.88
C THR A 313 10.82 18.78 -5.62
N LEU A 314 11.05 19.33 -4.43
CA LEU A 314 10.74 20.72 -4.09
C LEU A 314 11.98 21.62 -4.07
N GLU A 315 13.17 21.10 -4.37
CA GLU A 315 14.45 21.81 -4.27
C GLU A 315 14.49 23.12 -5.07
N ASN A 316 13.75 23.21 -6.17
CA ASN A 316 13.69 24.40 -7.00
C ASN A 316 12.65 25.44 -6.53
N LEU A 317 11.85 25.12 -5.50
CA LEU A 317 10.87 26.04 -4.91
C LEU A 317 11.52 26.91 -3.83
N PRO A 318 10.95 28.07 -3.48
CA PRO A 318 11.47 28.87 -2.37
C PRO A 318 11.44 28.15 -1.02
N GLN A 319 12.39 28.46 -0.13
CA GLN A 319 12.55 27.78 1.17
C GLN A 319 11.27 27.83 2.03
N PHE A 320 10.56 28.96 2.03
CA PHE A 320 9.31 29.09 2.81
C PHE A 320 8.19 28.13 2.35
N ILE A 321 8.28 27.58 1.13
CA ILE A 321 7.41 26.50 0.65
C ILE A 321 8.00 25.16 1.06
N GLN A 322 9.30 24.93 0.81
CA GLN A 322 9.97 23.67 1.15
C GLN A 322 9.78 23.30 2.63
N ASP A 323 9.98 24.26 3.54
CA ASP A 323 9.88 24.08 4.99
C ASP A 323 8.48 23.67 5.48
N LYS A 324 7.45 23.81 4.65
CA LYS A 324 6.07 23.43 5.00
C LYS A 324 5.79 21.95 4.85
N TYR A 325 6.64 21.21 4.15
CA TYR A 325 6.38 19.83 3.77
C TYR A 325 7.45 18.88 4.33
N THR A 326 6.99 17.72 4.79
CA THR A 326 7.85 16.60 5.15
C THR A 326 7.41 15.37 4.34
N VAL A 327 8.37 14.61 3.83
CA VAL A 327 8.12 13.38 3.07
C VAL A 327 8.76 12.22 3.82
N GLU A 328 7.95 11.25 4.21
CA GLU A 328 8.37 10.11 5.03
C GLU A 328 7.90 8.79 4.40
N ASN A 329 8.40 7.68 4.92
CA ASN A 329 7.91 6.35 4.54
C ASN A 329 6.41 6.19 4.80
N CYS A 330 5.72 5.48 3.90
CA CYS A 330 4.31 5.19 4.05
C CYS A 330 4.09 3.93 4.92
N TYR A 331 4.29 4.07 6.23
CA TYR A 331 3.91 3.04 7.18
C TYR A 331 2.41 3.02 7.43
N ILE A 332 1.83 1.82 7.49
CA ILE A 332 0.46 1.58 7.91
C ILE A 332 0.50 0.61 9.08
N ASP A 333 0.20 1.16 10.26
CA ASP A 333 0.22 0.43 11.52
C ASP A 333 -1.16 -0.14 11.85
N VAL A 334 -1.16 -1.36 12.39
CA VAL A 334 -2.35 -2.01 12.95
C VAL A 334 -2.12 -2.21 14.44
N GLU A 335 -2.97 -1.57 15.22
CA GLU A 335 -3.03 -1.75 16.67
C GLU A 335 -3.83 -3.00 17.00
N LEU A 336 -3.24 -3.86 17.83
CA LEU A 336 -3.89 -5.05 18.32
C LEU A 336 -4.44 -4.80 19.72
N THR A 337 -5.68 -5.24 19.93
CA THR A 337 -6.27 -5.41 21.25
C THR A 337 -6.56 -6.89 21.46
N GLU A 338 -6.69 -7.29 22.73
CA GLU A 338 -7.09 -8.67 23.05
C GLU A 338 -8.42 -9.05 22.37
N GLU A 339 -9.39 -8.12 22.33
CA GLU A 339 -10.68 -8.33 21.66
C GLU A 339 -10.52 -8.64 20.16
N ILE A 340 -9.74 -7.82 19.44
CA ILE A 340 -9.45 -8.01 18.01
C ILE A 340 -8.79 -9.38 17.77
N VAL A 341 -7.87 -9.77 18.65
CA VAL A 341 -7.13 -11.04 18.52
C VAL A 341 -8.02 -12.25 18.81
N GLU A 342 -8.90 -12.18 19.81
CA GLU A 342 -9.83 -13.27 20.13
C GLU A 342 -10.92 -13.45 19.06
N GLU A 343 -11.48 -12.35 18.53
CA GLU A 343 -12.41 -12.42 17.38
C GLU A 343 -11.73 -13.08 16.18
N PHE A 344 -10.52 -12.63 15.85
CA PHE A 344 -9.73 -13.21 14.77
C PHE A 344 -9.44 -14.70 14.97
N LYS A 345 -9.04 -15.12 16.18
CA LYS A 345 -8.79 -16.54 16.50
C LYS A 345 -10.03 -17.40 16.25
N ALA A 346 -11.20 -16.93 16.69
CA ALA A 346 -12.46 -17.65 16.51
C ALA A 346 -12.84 -17.79 15.03
N GLU A 347 -12.72 -16.71 14.24
CA GLU A 347 -12.95 -16.75 12.80
C GLU A 347 -11.97 -17.69 12.09
N LEU A 348 -10.68 -17.60 12.45
CA LEU A 348 -9.61 -18.42 11.89
C LEU A 348 -9.91 -19.91 12.12
N VAL A 349 -10.20 -20.30 13.36
CA VAL A 349 -10.52 -21.69 13.73
C VAL A 349 -11.77 -22.17 12.99
N SER A 350 -12.82 -21.34 12.90
CA SER A 350 -14.04 -21.67 12.15
C SER A 350 -13.76 -21.98 10.67
N VAL A 351 -12.86 -21.22 10.04
CA VAL A 351 -12.44 -21.47 8.65
C VAL A 351 -11.66 -22.77 8.54
N LEU A 352 -10.73 -23.04 9.45
CA LEU A 352 -9.92 -24.26 9.45
C LEU A 352 -10.76 -25.51 9.68
N ASP A 353 -11.69 -25.47 10.62
CA ASP A 353 -12.62 -26.56 10.89
C ASP A 353 -13.47 -26.90 9.65
N LYS A 354 -13.95 -25.87 8.92
CA LYS A 354 -14.65 -26.06 7.64
C LYS A 354 -13.77 -26.73 6.58
N ILE A 355 -12.49 -26.34 6.50
CA ILE A 355 -11.55 -26.94 5.54
C ILE A 355 -11.31 -28.41 5.90
N ILE A 356 -11.14 -28.74 7.19
CA ILE A 356 -10.98 -30.12 7.65
C ILE A 356 -12.21 -30.95 7.30
N ALA A 357 -13.42 -30.47 7.63
CA ALA A 357 -14.67 -31.16 7.31
C ALA A 357 -14.78 -31.45 5.80
N LYS A 358 -14.54 -30.44 4.95
CA LYS A 358 -14.53 -30.61 3.48
C LYS A 358 -13.46 -31.57 2.97
N THR A 359 -12.30 -31.64 3.64
CA THR A 359 -11.23 -32.56 3.25
C THR A 359 -11.57 -34.01 3.59
N GLU A 360 -12.42 -34.22 4.60
CA GLU A 360 -12.91 -35.54 5.03
C GLU A 360 -14.13 -36.01 4.21
N GLU A 361 -14.78 -35.13 3.44
CA GLU A 361 -15.82 -35.49 2.48
C GLU A 361 -15.24 -36.38 1.35
N GLY A 362 -15.95 -37.44 0.99
CA GLY A 362 -15.45 -38.46 0.05
C GLY A 362 -15.30 -37.98 -1.41
N ASN A 363 -15.88 -36.82 -1.77
CA ASN A 363 -15.78 -36.24 -3.10
C ASN A 363 -15.19 -34.81 -3.04
N ALA A 364 -13.89 -34.69 -3.32
CA ALA A 364 -13.18 -33.41 -3.28
C ALA A 364 -13.68 -32.39 -4.32
N ASP A 365 -14.24 -32.84 -5.46
CA ASP A 365 -14.76 -31.93 -6.48
C ASP A 365 -16.05 -31.23 -6.03
N GLU A 366 -16.90 -31.95 -5.30
CA GLU A 366 -18.12 -31.39 -4.70
C GLU A 366 -17.79 -30.57 -3.45
N ALA A 367 -16.93 -31.10 -2.58
CA ALA A 367 -16.55 -30.45 -1.32
C ALA A 367 -15.88 -29.08 -1.55
N PHE A 368 -15.06 -28.97 -2.60
CA PHE A 368 -14.30 -27.76 -2.91
C PHE A 368 -14.78 -27.03 -4.17
N ASP A 369 -16.08 -27.01 -4.44
CA ASP A 369 -16.64 -26.34 -5.62
C ASP A 369 -16.71 -24.80 -5.49
N ARG A 370 -17.09 -24.11 -6.57
CA ARG A 370 -17.33 -22.66 -6.58
C ARG A 370 -18.43 -22.27 -7.58
N SER A 371 -18.97 -21.07 -7.43
CA SER A 371 -19.84 -20.48 -8.45
C SER A 371 -19.08 -20.13 -9.73
N ARG A 372 -19.85 -19.99 -10.83
CA ARG A 372 -19.39 -19.49 -12.13
C ARG A 372 -18.68 -18.14 -12.00
N ILE A 373 -17.74 -17.90 -12.91
CA ILE A 373 -17.01 -16.63 -12.98
C ILE A 373 -17.97 -15.54 -13.43
N ASP A 374 -17.92 -14.40 -12.74
CA ASP A 374 -18.74 -13.22 -13.00
C ASP A 374 -17.85 -11.96 -13.04
N ASN A 375 -18.46 -10.80 -13.22
CA ASN A 375 -17.74 -9.53 -13.32
C ASN A 375 -16.96 -9.15 -12.04
N SER A 376 -17.33 -9.69 -10.88
CA SER A 376 -16.66 -9.38 -9.61
C SER A 376 -15.31 -10.10 -9.47
N ASN A 377 -15.16 -11.24 -10.13
CA ASN A 377 -13.98 -12.10 -10.00
C ASN A 377 -13.26 -12.41 -11.33
N SER A 378 -13.76 -11.92 -12.46
CA SER A 378 -13.18 -12.11 -13.79
C SER A 378 -11.75 -11.55 -13.90
N PHE A 379 -11.50 -10.35 -13.37
CA PHE A 379 -10.15 -9.75 -13.37
C PHE A 379 -9.15 -10.64 -12.63
N TYR A 380 -9.51 -11.11 -11.43
CA TYR A 380 -8.65 -12.00 -10.68
C TYR A 380 -8.41 -13.31 -11.45
N CYS A 381 -9.47 -13.96 -11.94
CA CYS A 381 -9.35 -15.24 -12.64
C CYS A 381 -8.54 -15.14 -13.94
N ASN A 382 -8.64 -14.01 -14.65
CA ASN A 382 -7.96 -13.79 -15.93
C ASN A 382 -6.50 -13.36 -15.78
N THR A 383 -6.23 -12.47 -14.82
CA THR A 383 -4.97 -11.73 -14.72
C THR A 383 -4.08 -12.23 -13.57
N LEU A 384 -4.67 -12.63 -12.44
CA LEU A 384 -3.94 -12.87 -11.18
C LEU A 384 -3.90 -14.34 -10.76
N CYS A 385 -4.89 -15.14 -11.15
CA CYS A 385 -4.98 -16.56 -10.81
C CYS A 385 -3.91 -17.35 -11.59
N ASP A 386 -2.96 -17.92 -10.87
CA ASP A 386 -1.91 -18.77 -11.43
C ASP A 386 -2.47 -20.09 -11.99
N MET A 387 -3.53 -20.64 -11.39
CA MET A 387 -4.15 -21.90 -11.82
C MET A 387 -5.18 -21.77 -12.95
N LYS A 388 -5.25 -20.63 -13.65
CA LYS A 388 -6.26 -20.40 -14.69
C LYS A 388 -6.27 -21.47 -15.79
N SER A 389 -5.09 -21.99 -16.16
CA SER A 389 -4.92 -23.00 -17.22
C SER A 389 -5.36 -24.42 -16.82
N LYS A 390 -5.72 -24.64 -15.55
CA LYS A 390 -6.19 -25.92 -14.99
C LYS A 390 -7.56 -25.79 -14.33
N CYS A 391 -8.26 -24.68 -14.56
CA CYS A 391 -9.50 -24.36 -13.89
C CYS A 391 -10.71 -24.58 -14.81
N LYS A 392 -11.52 -25.62 -14.53
CA LYS A 392 -12.75 -25.93 -15.28
C LYS A 392 -13.70 -24.73 -15.43
N PHE A 393 -13.79 -23.90 -14.38
CA PHE A 393 -14.65 -22.71 -14.38
C PHE A 393 -14.12 -21.58 -15.28
N TYR A 394 -12.80 -21.51 -15.46
CA TYR A 394 -12.19 -20.55 -16.37
C TYR A 394 -12.32 -20.99 -17.82
N GLU A 395 -12.19 -22.30 -18.08
CA GLU A 395 -12.48 -22.88 -19.39
C GLU A 395 -13.93 -22.59 -19.81
N GLU A 396 -14.90 -22.86 -18.94
CA GLU A 396 -16.33 -22.54 -19.17
C GLU A 396 -16.56 -21.03 -19.40
N TYR A 397 -15.90 -20.16 -18.63
CA TYR A 397 -15.99 -18.71 -18.80
C TYR A 397 -15.46 -18.24 -20.15
N LYS A 398 -14.36 -18.83 -20.61
CA LYS A 398 -13.75 -18.51 -21.90
C LYS A 398 -14.64 -18.92 -23.06
N GLU A 399 -15.20 -20.13 -23.01
CA GLU A 399 -16.13 -20.66 -24.02
C GLU A 399 -17.39 -19.80 -24.13
N ASN A 400 -17.99 -19.44 -22.99
CA ASN A 400 -19.15 -18.55 -22.97
C ASN A 400 -18.81 -17.16 -23.55
N SER A 401 -17.65 -16.60 -23.20
CA SER A 401 -17.21 -15.30 -23.70
C SER A 401 -16.97 -15.32 -25.22
N SER A 402 -16.40 -16.40 -25.77
CA SER A 402 -16.27 -16.56 -27.23
C SER A 402 -17.62 -16.67 -27.93
N MET A 403 -18.58 -17.42 -27.36
CA MET A 403 -19.93 -17.53 -27.92
C MET A 403 -20.67 -16.18 -27.96
N PHE A 404 -20.46 -15.30 -26.98
CA PHE A 404 -21.04 -13.95 -27.01
C PHE A 404 -20.42 -13.05 -28.08
N ILE A 405 -19.15 -13.24 -28.41
CA ILE A 405 -18.48 -12.52 -29.49
C ILE A 405 -18.97 -13.03 -30.85
N GLU A 406 -19.04 -14.35 -31.03
CA GLU A 406 -19.59 -14.96 -32.26
C GLU A 406 -21.04 -14.53 -32.51
N LYS A 407 -21.90 -14.52 -31.47
CA LYS A 407 -23.29 -14.03 -31.60
C LYS A 407 -23.43 -12.55 -31.93
N LYS A 408 -22.43 -11.71 -31.63
CA LYS A 408 -22.43 -10.30 -32.06
C LYS A 408 -22.04 -10.15 -33.53
N VAL A 409 -21.24 -11.08 -34.06
CA VAL A 409 -20.85 -11.13 -35.47
C VAL A 409 -22.01 -11.66 -36.32
N ASP A 410 -22.84 -12.54 -35.77
CA ASP A 410 -24.02 -13.15 -36.42
C ASP A 410 -25.32 -12.31 -36.32
N GLN A 411 -25.23 -11.03 -35.92
CA GLN A 411 -26.39 -10.15 -35.97
C GLN A 411 -26.64 -9.70 -37.42
N PRO A 412 -27.86 -9.87 -37.95
CA PRO A 412 -28.18 -9.40 -39.29
C PRO A 412 -27.91 -7.89 -39.36
N SER A 413 -27.23 -7.48 -40.43
CA SER A 413 -26.99 -6.08 -40.76
C SER A 413 -28.30 -5.29 -40.84
N ASP A 414 -28.23 -3.97 -40.67
CA ASP A 414 -29.42 -3.12 -40.81
C ASP A 414 -30.13 -3.33 -42.16
N GLU A 415 -29.38 -3.63 -43.23
CA GLU A 415 -29.91 -4.00 -44.55
C GLU A 415 -30.66 -5.34 -44.53
N GLU A 416 -30.13 -6.37 -43.86
CA GLU A 416 -30.81 -7.66 -43.70
C GLU A 416 -32.06 -7.55 -42.83
N ILE A 417 -32.03 -6.70 -41.80
CA ILE A 417 -33.20 -6.40 -40.96
C ILE A 417 -34.27 -5.68 -41.79
N MET A 418 -33.91 -4.65 -42.56
CA MET A 418 -34.84 -3.93 -43.42
C MET A 418 -35.44 -4.85 -44.50
N ALA A 419 -34.63 -5.74 -45.09
CA ALA A 419 -35.10 -6.74 -46.05
C ALA A 419 -36.09 -7.75 -45.44
N MET A 420 -35.87 -8.18 -44.19
CA MET A 420 -36.80 -9.07 -43.47
C MET A 420 -38.18 -8.46 -43.23
N PHE A 421 -38.26 -7.12 -43.11
CA PHE A 421 -39.52 -6.39 -43.01
C PHE A 421 -40.09 -5.94 -44.36
N GLY A 422 -39.43 -6.29 -45.48
CA GLY A 422 -39.85 -5.86 -46.82
C GLY A 422 -39.67 -4.35 -47.06
N LEU A 423 -38.79 -3.71 -46.31
CA LEU A 423 -38.50 -2.27 -46.32
C LEU A 423 -37.20 -1.94 -47.06
N SER A 424 -36.69 -2.86 -47.90
CA SER A 424 -35.46 -2.70 -48.68
C SER A 424 -35.51 -1.51 -49.62
#